data_AF-A0A2M8R4U8-F1
#
_entry.id   AF-A0A2M8R4U8-F1
#
_cell.length_a   1.000
_cell.length_b   1.000
_cell.length_c   1.000
_cell.angle_alpha   90.00
_cell.angle_beta   90.00
_cell.angle_gamma   90.00
#
_symmetry.space_group_name_H-M   'P 1'
#
loop_
_entity.id
_entity.type
_entity.pdbx_description
1 polymer ?
#
loop_
_entity_poly.entity_id
_entity_poly.type
_entity_poly.pdbx_seq_one_letter_code
_entity_poly.pdbx_strand_id
1 'polypeptide(L)'
;MEVILLERVNKLGQMGEVVKVRDGYARNFLLKRGKALRATADNRAKYDGMKAELEARNLASKAEASKVAEKIEGKNIIVIRQASEAGQLFGSVNVRDIVIAFEADGVSLARPQIQLDAPIKTIGKHSITVAVHPEVEVEITVTVARSQDEAERINRGEDISTRNEDRDAAAEAIAAAGEFFDPEAEHEEVEPAPAAEEK
;
A
#
# COMPACT_ATOMS: atom_id res chain seq x y z
N MET A 1 -8.32 6.88 34.76
CA MET A 1 -8.18 8.35 34.89
C MET A 1 -9.13 9.05 33.94
N GLU A 2 -9.74 10.16 34.37
CA GLU A 2 -10.61 11.00 33.53
C GLU A 2 -9.84 12.22 32.99
N VAL A 3 -10.01 12.48 31.70
CA VAL A 3 -9.34 13.56 30.98
C VAL A 3 -10.31 14.28 30.05
N ILE A 4 -10.09 15.58 29.86
CA ILE A 4 -10.81 16.45 28.93
C ILE A 4 -9.94 16.61 27.68
N LEU A 5 -10.45 16.26 26.51
CA LEU A 5 -9.68 16.35 25.27
C LEU A 5 -9.59 17.80 24.78
N LEU A 6 -8.37 18.25 24.46
CA LEU A 6 -8.11 19.57 23.86
C LEU A 6 -8.13 19.53 22.33
N GLU A 7 -7.87 18.35 21.78
CA GLU A 7 -7.91 18.09 20.35
C GLU A 7 -8.60 16.73 20.11
N ARG A 8 -9.07 16.51 18.89
CA ARG A 8 -9.63 15.22 18.49
C ARG A 8 -8.53 14.16 18.47
N VAL A 9 -8.83 13.00 19.05
CA VAL A 9 -7.92 11.84 19.05
C VAL A 9 -8.65 10.64 18.46
N ASN A 10 -8.06 10.03 17.43
CA ASN A 10 -8.63 8.85 16.77
C ASN A 10 -8.92 7.74 17.79
N LYS A 11 -10.12 7.14 17.69
CA LYS A 11 -10.64 6.07 18.56
C LYS A 11 -10.92 6.46 20.02
N LEU A 12 -10.86 7.75 20.37
CA LEU A 12 -11.10 8.21 21.74
C LEU A 12 -12.31 9.13 21.89
N GLY A 13 -12.39 10.21 21.12
CA GLY A 13 -13.47 11.18 21.25
C GLY A 13 -13.20 12.51 20.55
N GLN A 14 -14.17 13.41 20.65
CA GLN A 14 -14.07 14.77 20.11
C GLN A 14 -13.43 15.74 21.10
N MET A 15 -13.04 16.92 20.61
CA MET A 15 -12.54 18.01 21.45
C MET A 15 -13.62 18.42 22.48
N GLY A 16 -13.20 18.58 23.74
CA GLY A 16 -14.06 18.94 24.87
C GLY A 16 -14.75 17.77 25.56
N GLU A 17 -14.64 16.56 25.02
CA GLU A 17 -15.24 15.39 25.62
C GLU A 17 -14.46 14.92 26.86
N VAL A 18 -15.19 14.53 27.90
CA VAL A 18 -14.60 13.93 29.11
C VAL A 18 -14.57 12.42 28.93
N VAL A 19 -13.38 11.87 28.76
CA VAL A 19 -13.18 10.45 28.47
C VAL A 19 -12.42 9.76 29.59
N LYS A 20 -12.81 8.51 29.87
CA LYS A 20 -12.14 7.66 30.85
C LYS A 20 -11.11 6.77 30.15
N VAL A 21 -9.83 6.98 30.48
CA VAL A 21 -8.70 6.25 29.88
C VAL A 21 -7.85 5.56 30.95
N ARG A 22 -7.00 4.63 30.51
CA ARG A 22 -5.97 4.01 31.36
C ARG A 22 -4.96 5.06 31.78
N ASP A 23 -4.55 5.04 33.04
CA ASP A 23 -3.71 6.08 33.61
C ASP A 23 -2.35 6.22 32.91
N GLY A 24 -1.77 5.11 32.45
CA GLY A 24 -0.53 5.12 31.68
C GLY A 24 -0.66 5.85 30.34
N TYR A 25 -1.80 5.68 29.66
CA TYR A 25 -2.07 6.38 28.40
C TYR A 25 -2.30 7.88 28.62
N ALA A 26 -3.04 8.26 29.66
CA ALA A 26 -3.20 9.66 30.05
C ALA A 26 -1.85 10.32 30.36
N ARG A 27 -1.02 9.71 31.22
CA ARG A 27 0.25 10.31 31.67
C ARG A 27 1.32 10.37 30.59
N ASN A 28 1.52 9.29 29.84
CA ASN A 28 2.66 9.17 28.94
C ASN A 28 2.39 9.75 27.55
N PHE A 29 1.13 9.78 27.12
CA PHE A 29 0.75 10.20 25.78
C PHE A 29 -0.08 11.48 25.78
N LEU A 30 -1.27 11.47 26.38
CA LEU A 30 -2.22 12.59 26.26
C LEU A 30 -1.74 13.86 26.97
N LEU A 31 -1.37 13.75 28.25
CA LEU A 31 -0.91 14.88 29.06
C LEU A 31 0.47 15.37 28.61
N LYS A 32 1.40 14.45 28.32
CA LYS A 32 2.76 14.79 27.89
C LYS A 32 2.79 15.53 26.55
N ARG A 33 1.89 15.19 25.63
CA ARG A 33 1.77 15.86 24.32
C ARG A 33 0.79 17.04 24.33
N GLY A 34 0.20 17.39 25.48
CA GLY A 34 -0.76 18.49 25.59
C GLY A 34 -2.08 18.25 24.84
N LYS A 35 -2.45 17.00 24.57
CA LYS A 35 -3.68 16.65 23.84
C LYS A 35 -4.93 16.63 24.73
N ALA A 36 -4.73 16.59 26.04
CA ALA A 36 -5.80 16.54 27.02
C ALA A 36 -5.39 17.23 28.32
N LEU A 37 -6.37 17.62 29.13
CA LEU A 37 -6.22 18.06 30.51
C LEU A 37 -6.82 17.04 31.46
N ARG A 38 -6.35 17.00 32.70
CA ARG A 38 -6.99 16.20 33.75
C ARG A 38 -8.36 16.79 34.06
N ALA A 39 -9.39 15.95 34.23
CA ALA A 39 -10.76 16.39 34.50
C ALA A 39 -10.94 16.90 35.95
N THR A 40 -10.35 18.05 36.28
CA THR A 40 -10.57 18.79 37.52
C THR A 40 -11.45 20.02 37.28
N ALA A 41 -12.11 20.54 38.31
CA ALA A 41 -12.97 21.72 38.20
C ALA A 41 -12.21 22.94 37.62
N ASP A 42 -10.98 23.17 38.09
CA ASP A 42 -10.13 24.27 37.61
C ASP A 42 -9.78 24.14 36.12
N ASN A 43 -9.51 22.92 35.65
CA ASN A 43 -9.15 22.68 34.26
C ASN A 43 -10.36 22.76 33.33
N ARG A 44 -11.57 22.50 33.84
CA ARG A 44 -12.81 22.71 33.08
C ARG A 44 -13.03 24.20 32.80
N ALA A 45 -12.86 25.07 33.80
CA ALA A 45 -12.93 26.51 33.61
C ALA A 45 -11.87 27.04 32.62
N LYS A 46 -10.65 26.48 32.67
CA LYS A 46 -9.60 26.79 31.69
C LYS A 46 -9.98 26.36 30.27
N TYR A 47 -10.58 25.19 30.11
CA TYR A 47 -11.05 24.73 28.80
C TYR A 47 -12.10 25.67 28.22
N ASP A 48 -13.07 26.10 29.03
CA ASP A 48 -14.13 27.01 28.57
C ASP A 48 -13.56 28.35 28.08
N GLY A 49 -12.53 28.87 28.74
CA GLY A 49 -11.82 30.08 28.30
C GLY A 49 -11.01 29.90 27.00
N MET A 50 -10.47 28.71 26.76
CA MET A 50 -9.66 28.40 25.56
C MET A 50 -10.48 27.85 24.39
N LYS A 51 -11.76 27.50 24.61
CA LYS A 51 -12.61 26.81 23.64
C LYS A 51 -12.66 27.53 22.29
N ALA A 52 -12.93 28.84 22.29
CA ALA A 52 -13.04 29.64 21.07
C ALA A 52 -11.73 29.67 20.27
N GLU A 53 -10.58 29.75 20.95
CA GLU A 53 -9.26 29.74 20.30
C GLU A 53 -8.95 28.37 19.69
N LEU A 54 -9.26 27.28 20.42
CA LEU A 54 -9.05 25.92 19.96
C LEU A 54 -9.94 25.58 18.76
N GLU A 55 -11.21 26.02 18.76
CA GLU A 55 -12.12 25.85 17.63
C GLU A 55 -11.61 26.60 16.39
N ALA A 56 -11.18 27.86 16.55
CA ALA A 56 -10.63 28.65 15.44
C ALA A 56 -9.35 28.01 14.87
N ARG A 57 -8.44 27.55 15.74
CA ARG A 57 -7.21 26.85 15.33
C ARG A 57 -7.54 25.55 14.58
N ASN A 58 -8.48 24.76 15.08
CA ASN A 58 -8.87 23.51 14.44
C ASN A 58 -9.47 23.75 13.05
N LEU A 59 -10.32 24.78 12.90
CA LEU A 59 -10.89 25.14 11.60
C LEU A 59 -9.81 25.53 10.58
N ALA A 60 -8.82 26.33 11.01
CA ALA A 60 -7.70 26.74 10.15
C ALA A 60 -6.85 25.53 9.72
N SER A 61 -6.46 24.69 10.68
CA SER A 61 -5.70 23.46 10.42
C SER A 61 -6.46 22.47 9.54
N LYS A 62 -7.78 22.37 9.70
CA LYS A 62 -8.63 21.56 8.82
C LYS A 62 -8.66 22.09 7.39
N ALA A 63 -8.79 23.40 7.20
CA ALA A 63 -8.77 24.01 5.88
C ALA A 63 -7.43 23.80 5.16
N GLU A 64 -6.31 23.90 5.87
CA GLU A 64 -4.98 23.59 5.32
C GLU A 64 -4.83 22.11 4.99
N ALA A 65 -5.28 21.23 5.88
CA ALA A 65 -5.24 19.78 5.68
C ALA A 65 -6.11 19.33 4.50
N SER A 66 -7.29 19.93 4.30
CA SER A 66 -8.15 19.64 3.15
C SER A 66 -7.46 19.98 1.82
N LYS A 67 -6.76 21.12 1.74
CA LYS A 67 -5.97 21.48 0.53
C LYS A 67 -4.84 20.49 0.26
N VAL A 68 -4.22 19.96 1.31
CA VAL A 68 -3.18 18.94 1.17
C VAL A 68 -3.80 17.59 0.78
N ALA A 69 -4.96 17.26 1.36
CA ALA A 69 -5.72 16.06 1.03
C ALA A 69 -6.12 16.03 -0.45
N GLU A 70 -6.66 17.12 -1.00
CA GLU A 70 -7.00 17.24 -2.42
C GLU A 70 -5.80 17.01 -3.36
N LYS A 71 -4.59 17.40 -2.93
CA LYS A 71 -3.37 17.14 -3.72
C LYS A 71 -2.93 15.68 -3.69
N ILE A 72 -3.32 14.96 -2.64
CA ILE A 72 -2.86 13.61 -2.37
C ILE A 72 -3.89 12.58 -2.84
N GLU A 73 -5.17 12.95 -2.85
CA GLU A 73 -6.29 12.12 -3.26
C GLU A 73 -6.13 11.66 -4.72
N GLY A 74 -6.24 10.36 -4.93
CA GLY A 74 -6.08 9.75 -6.25
C GLY A 74 -4.64 9.65 -6.76
N LYS A 75 -3.63 10.06 -5.98
CA LYS A 75 -2.24 9.80 -6.34
C LYS A 75 -1.95 8.31 -6.33
N ASN A 76 -1.14 7.87 -7.29
CA ASN A 76 -0.62 6.53 -7.36
C ASN A 76 0.91 6.58 -7.23
N ILE A 77 1.44 5.96 -6.18
CA ILE A 77 2.87 6.01 -5.88
C ILE A 77 3.49 4.67 -6.18
N ILE A 78 4.57 4.73 -6.95
CA ILE A 78 5.31 3.55 -7.38
C ILE A 78 6.48 3.33 -6.43
N VAL A 79 6.52 2.15 -5.82
CA VAL A 79 7.62 1.73 -4.95
C VAL A 79 8.33 0.54 -5.60
N ILE A 80 9.61 0.72 -5.94
CA ILE A 80 10.41 -0.30 -6.60
C ILE A 80 11.19 -1.13 -5.57
N ARG A 81 10.94 -2.44 -5.56
CA ARG A 81 11.63 -3.40 -4.68
C ARG A 81 11.86 -4.74 -5.36
N GLN A 82 12.93 -5.42 -4.94
CA GLN A 82 13.26 -6.76 -5.42
C GLN A 82 12.25 -7.77 -4.90
N ALA A 83 11.77 -8.64 -5.80
CA ALA A 83 10.76 -9.65 -5.50
C ALA A 83 11.02 -10.94 -6.27
N SER A 84 10.48 -12.05 -5.78
CA SER A 84 10.51 -13.36 -6.41
C SER A 84 9.60 -13.41 -7.64
N GLU A 85 9.79 -14.44 -8.47
CA GLU A 85 8.93 -14.68 -9.64
C GLU A 85 7.48 -15.01 -9.25
N ALA A 86 7.26 -15.50 -8.03
CA ALA A 86 5.94 -15.77 -7.46
C ALA A 86 5.23 -14.52 -6.89
N GLY A 87 5.79 -13.32 -7.07
CA GLY A 87 5.18 -12.07 -6.62
C GLY A 87 5.40 -11.70 -5.15
N GLN A 88 6.24 -12.45 -4.43
CA GLN A 88 6.60 -12.17 -3.03
C GLN A 88 7.86 -11.29 -2.95
N LEU A 89 7.81 -10.22 -2.17
CA LEU A 89 8.95 -9.33 -1.96
C LEU A 89 10.01 -10.04 -1.08
N PHE A 90 11.29 -9.88 -1.43
CA PHE A 90 12.39 -10.38 -0.58
C PHE A 90 12.54 -9.58 0.72
N GLY A 91 11.93 -8.39 0.77
CA GLY A 91 11.81 -7.56 1.97
C GLY A 91 10.36 -7.15 2.21
N SER A 92 10.16 -6.10 3.00
CA SER A 92 8.84 -5.52 3.25
C SER A 92 8.85 -4.03 2.94
N VAL A 93 7.80 -3.52 2.33
CA VAL A 93 7.57 -2.08 2.20
C VAL A 93 6.90 -1.61 3.49
N ASN A 94 7.61 -0.75 4.23
CA ASN A 94 7.14 -0.17 5.48
C ASN A 94 6.70 1.28 5.28
N VAL A 95 6.07 1.86 6.32
CA VAL A 95 5.70 3.28 6.37
C VAL A 95 6.85 4.21 5.98
N ARG A 96 8.09 3.85 6.36
CA ARG A 96 9.28 4.66 6.03
C ARG A 96 9.53 4.74 4.52
N ASP A 97 9.40 3.61 3.81
CA ASP A 97 9.61 3.57 2.36
C ASP A 97 8.55 4.38 1.63
N ILE A 98 7.31 4.33 2.13
CA ILE A 98 6.18 5.11 1.61
C ILE A 98 6.46 6.61 1.77
N VAL A 99 6.87 7.07 2.96
CA VAL A 99 7.22 8.49 3.18
C VAL A 99 8.29 8.97 2.20
N ILE A 100 9.36 8.19 2.00
CA ILE A 100 10.44 8.55 1.08
C ILE A 100 9.92 8.66 -0.36
N ALA A 101 9.01 7.76 -0.76
CA ALA A 101 8.40 7.81 -2.09
C ALA A 101 7.51 9.05 -2.28
N PHE A 102 6.78 9.47 -1.24
CA PHE A 102 6.02 10.73 -1.26
C PHE A 102 6.91 11.97 -1.29
N GLU A 103 8.02 11.97 -0.55
CA GLU A 103 8.99 13.07 -0.55
C GLU A 103 9.60 13.26 -1.95
N ALA A 104 9.89 12.16 -2.66
CA ALA A 104 10.37 12.21 -4.05
C ALA A 104 9.33 12.81 -5.01
N ASP A 105 8.04 12.64 -4.73
CA ASP A 105 6.92 13.20 -5.49
C ASP A 105 6.53 14.63 -5.04
N GLY A 106 7.35 15.25 -4.16
CA GLY A 106 7.18 16.63 -3.72
C GLY A 106 6.13 16.84 -2.62
N VAL A 107 5.65 15.77 -1.99
CA VAL A 107 4.69 15.84 -0.87
C VAL A 107 5.36 15.37 0.41
N SER A 108 5.51 16.28 1.38
CA SER A 108 6.05 15.93 2.69
C SER A 108 4.97 15.33 3.58
N LEU A 109 5.06 14.03 3.87
CA LEU A 109 4.20 13.33 4.83
C LEU A 109 5.00 12.87 6.05
N ALA A 110 4.41 13.00 7.24
CA ALA A 110 5.00 12.48 8.45
C ALA A 110 4.62 11.01 8.67
N ARG A 111 5.55 10.22 9.21
CA ARG A 111 5.34 8.80 9.56
C ARG A 111 4.04 8.49 10.31
N PRO A 112 3.60 9.26 11.33
CA PRO A 112 2.36 8.94 12.06
C PRO A 112 1.07 9.22 11.27
N GLN A 113 1.14 9.88 10.12
CA GLN A 113 -0.03 10.16 9.28
C GLN A 113 -0.41 8.95 8.42
N ILE A 114 0.52 8.05 8.11
CA ILE A 114 0.24 6.88 7.28
C ILE A 114 -0.26 5.75 8.18
N GLN A 115 -1.47 5.28 7.90
CA GLN A 115 -2.06 4.13 8.59
C GLN A 115 -1.79 2.87 7.76
N LEU A 116 -0.91 2.02 8.28
CA LEU A 116 -0.57 0.74 7.66
C LEU A 116 -0.70 -0.36 8.72
N ASP A 117 -1.65 -1.28 8.54
CA ASP A 117 -1.90 -2.36 9.50
C ASP A 117 -0.80 -3.43 9.49
N ALA A 118 -0.33 -3.79 8.29
CA ALA A 118 0.73 -4.76 8.10
C ALA A 118 1.72 -4.30 7.00
N PRO A 119 3.02 -4.60 7.14
CA PRO A 119 3.99 -4.35 6.08
C PRO A 119 3.61 -5.06 4.78
N ILE A 120 3.77 -4.39 3.64
CA ILE A 120 3.44 -4.96 2.33
C ILE A 120 4.56 -5.91 1.91
N LYS A 121 4.19 -7.15 1.58
CA LYS A 121 5.11 -8.24 1.18
C LYS A 121 4.84 -8.79 -0.22
N THR A 122 3.88 -8.24 -0.94
CA THR A 122 3.52 -8.69 -2.29
C THR A 122 3.59 -7.55 -3.29
N ILE A 123 3.95 -7.91 -4.52
CA ILE A 123 3.84 -7.03 -5.69
C ILE A 123 2.36 -6.78 -5.97
N GLY A 124 2.01 -5.58 -6.44
CA GLY A 124 0.65 -5.23 -6.82
C GLY A 124 0.21 -3.86 -6.33
N LYS A 125 -1.08 -3.58 -6.50
CA LYS A 125 -1.74 -2.37 -6.01
C LYS A 125 -2.25 -2.59 -4.59
N HIS A 126 -1.87 -1.69 -3.69
CA HIS A 126 -2.31 -1.69 -2.30
C HIS A 126 -2.95 -0.35 -1.97
N SER A 127 -4.17 -0.37 -1.46
CA SER A 127 -4.85 0.83 -0.95
C SER A 127 -4.39 1.11 0.48
N ILE A 128 -3.92 2.33 0.75
CA ILE A 128 -3.45 2.76 2.06
C ILE A 128 -4.17 4.05 2.45
N THR A 129 -4.58 4.14 3.71
CA THR A 129 -5.22 5.33 4.26
C THR A 129 -4.16 6.26 4.88
N VAL A 130 -4.19 7.53 4.50
CA VAL A 130 -3.36 8.59 5.06
C VAL A 130 -4.24 9.58 5.82
N ALA A 131 -4.03 9.65 7.12
CA ALA A 131 -4.66 10.62 8.00
C ALA A 131 -3.84 11.92 8.02
N VAL A 132 -4.17 12.85 7.12
CA VAL A 132 -3.52 14.17 7.06
C VAL A 132 -3.86 14.98 8.30
N HIS A 133 -5.13 14.92 8.73
CA HIS A 133 -5.65 15.51 9.96
C HIS A 133 -6.64 14.53 10.62
N PRO A 134 -6.82 14.51 11.96
CA PRO A 134 -7.85 13.72 12.65
C PRO A 134 -9.29 13.75 12.09
N GLU A 135 -9.62 14.70 11.22
CA GLU A 135 -10.92 14.76 10.52
C GLU A 135 -10.85 14.56 9.00
N VAL A 136 -9.64 14.42 8.45
CA VAL A 136 -9.39 14.32 7.02
C VAL A 136 -8.48 13.13 6.77
N GLU A 137 -9.09 12.04 6.35
CA GLU A 137 -8.43 10.81 5.92
C GLU A 137 -8.59 10.67 4.41
N VAL A 138 -7.53 10.26 3.74
CA VAL A 138 -7.48 10.12 2.28
C VAL A 138 -6.98 8.73 1.93
N GLU A 139 -7.62 8.08 0.98
CA GLU A 139 -7.16 6.81 0.43
C GLU A 139 -6.23 7.03 -0.76
N ILE A 140 -5.13 6.29 -0.78
CA ILE A 140 -4.09 6.41 -1.80
C ILE A 140 -3.71 5.03 -2.27
N THR A 141 -3.43 4.90 -3.57
CA THR A 141 -2.94 3.65 -4.14
C THR A 141 -1.42 3.65 -4.14
N VAL A 142 -0.83 2.60 -3.58
CA VAL A 142 0.60 2.33 -3.66
C VAL A 142 0.80 1.11 -4.54
N THR A 143 1.51 1.30 -5.64
CA THR A 143 1.88 0.26 -6.59
C THR A 143 3.29 -0.22 -6.31
N VAL A 144 3.43 -1.48 -5.91
CA VAL A 144 4.75 -2.10 -5.66
C VAL A 144 5.12 -2.96 -6.85
N ALA A 145 6.32 -2.78 -7.41
CA ALA A 145 6.81 -3.47 -8.61
C ALA A 145 8.34 -3.72 -8.59
N ARG A 146 8.85 -4.58 -9.48
CA ARG A 146 10.30 -4.83 -9.63
C ARG A 146 10.99 -3.81 -10.53
N SER A 147 10.25 -3.24 -11.48
CA SER A 147 10.72 -2.19 -12.40
C SER A 147 9.65 -1.15 -12.69
N GLN A 148 10.06 0.00 -13.25
CA GLN A 148 9.16 1.07 -13.68
C GLN A 148 8.16 0.59 -14.75
N ASP A 149 8.63 -0.17 -15.74
CA ASP A 149 7.77 -0.74 -16.79
C ASP A 149 6.70 -1.68 -16.22
N GLU A 150 7.05 -2.48 -15.22
CA GLU A 150 6.11 -3.39 -14.57
C GLU A 150 5.08 -2.62 -13.73
N ALA A 151 5.49 -1.53 -13.08
CA ALA A 151 4.55 -0.65 -12.35
C ALA A 151 3.50 -0.04 -13.28
N GLU A 152 3.89 0.39 -14.48
CA GLU A 152 2.95 0.93 -15.48
C GLU A 152 1.96 -0.13 -15.99
N ARG A 153 2.40 -1.39 -16.16
CA ARG A 153 1.52 -2.50 -16.54
C ARG A 153 0.51 -2.83 -15.44
N ILE A 154 0.98 -2.91 -14.19
CA ILE A 154 0.11 -3.08 -13.02
C ILE A 154 -0.92 -1.96 -12.97
N ASN A 155 -0.49 -0.72 -13.22
CA ASN A 155 -1.37 0.45 -13.26
C ASN A 155 -2.45 0.34 -14.34
N ARG A 156 -2.11 -0.20 -15.51
CA ARG A 156 -3.03 -0.49 -16.62
C ARG A 156 -4.02 -1.64 -16.35
N GLY A 157 -3.77 -2.44 -15.32
CA GLY A 157 -4.62 -3.58 -14.97
C GLY A 157 -4.24 -4.87 -15.71
N GLU A 158 -3.03 -4.95 -16.26
CA GLU A 158 -2.51 -6.20 -16.83
C GLU A 158 -2.02 -7.11 -15.70
N ASP A 159 -2.59 -8.33 -15.60
CA ASP A 159 -2.19 -9.33 -14.63
C ASP A 159 -0.79 -9.86 -14.94
N ILE A 160 0.13 -9.71 -14.01
CA ILE A 160 1.54 -10.08 -14.16
C ILE A 160 1.74 -11.60 -14.08
N SER A 161 0.76 -12.33 -13.52
CA SER A 161 0.82 -13.78 -13.31
C SER A 161 0.69 -14.60 -14.60
N THR A 162 0.06 -14.03 -15.64
CA THR A 162 -0.19 -14.74 -16.91
C THR A 162 1.09 -15.01 -17.71
N ARG A 163 2.19 -14.31 -17.43
CA ARG A 163 3.45 -14.52 -18.14
C ARG A 163 4.15 -15.84 -17.78
N ASN A 164 3.83 -16.46 -16.66
CA ASN A 164 4.36 -17.79 -16.33
C ASN A 164 3.64 -18.86 -17.15
N GLU A 165 2.32 -18.77 -17.26
CA GLU A 165 1.51 -19.71 -18.06
C GLU A 165 1.90 -19.64 -19.54
N ASP A 166 2.09 -18.45 -20.10
CA ASP A 166 2.48 -18.29 -21.51
C ASP A 166 3.93 -18.70 -21.80
N ARG A 167 4.87 -18.49 -20.85
CA ARG A 167 6.28 -18.87 -21.04
C ARG A 167 6.50 -20.37 -20.85
N ASP A 168 5.82 -20.98 -19.89
CA ASP A 168 5.88 -22.41 -19.66
C ASP A 168 5.18 -23.15 -20.80
N ALA A 169 4.00 -22.68 -21.26
CA ALA A 169 3.34 -23.23 -22.44
C ALA A 169 4.15 -23.06 -23.73
N ALA A 170 4.83 -21.93 -23.92
CA ALA A 170 5.72 -21.73 -25.07
C ALA A 170 6.97 -22.62 -24.99
N ALA A 171 7.57 -22.80 -23.81
CA ALA A 171 8.73 -23.67 -23.62
C ALA A 171 8.35 -25.15 -23.80
N GLU A 172 7.18 -25.55 -23.31
CA GLU A 172 6.63 -26.90 -23.45
C GLU A 172 6.20 -27.18 -24.89
N ALA A 173 5.64 -26.21 -25.61
CA ALA A 173 5.35 -26.31 -27.04
C ALA A 173 6.62 -26.38 -27.90
N ILE A 174 7.68 -25.64 -27.56
CA ILE A 174 8.98 -25.73 -28.24
C ILE A 174 9.65 -27.07 -27.96
N ALA A 175 9.57 -27.59 -26.73
CA ALA A 175 10.09 -28.91 -26.38
C ALA A 175 9.33 -30.02 -27.11
N ALA A 176 8.00 -29.97 -27.13
CA ALA A 176 7.16 -30.92 -27.87
C ALA A 176 7.38 -30.86 -29.39
N ALA A 177 7.61 -29.67 -29.95
CA ALA A 177 7.96 -29.52 -31.37
C ALA A 177 9.36 -30.06 -31.70
N GLY A 178 10.30 -29.97 -30.75
CA GLY A 178 11.64 -30.55 -30.87
C GLY A 178 11.63 -32.08 -30.79
N GLU A 179 10.78 -32.68 -29.96
CA GLU A 179 10.58 -34.14 -29.91
C GLU A 179 9.87 -34.70 -31.16
N PHE A 180 9.06 -33.88 -31.84
CA PHE A 180 8.37 -34.28 -33.08
C PHE A 180 9.26 -34.18 -34.33
N PHE A 181 10.40 -33.49 -34.25
CA PHE A 181 11.34 -33.28 -35.35
C PHE A 181 12.65 -34.02 -35.05
N ASP A 182 12.57 -35.35 -34.99
CA ASP A 182 13.74 -36.24 -34.85
C ASP A 182 14.35 -36.50 -36.25
N PRO A 183 15.53 -35.98 -36.59
CA PRO A 183 16.10 -36.09 -37.93
C PRO A 183 16.73 -37.45 -38.25
N GLU A 184 16.67 -38.45 -37.35
CA GLU A 184 17.22 -39.80 -37.59
C GLU A 184 16.20 -40.84 -38.08
N ALA A 185 14.94 -40.47 -38.34
CA ALA A 185 13.94 -41.37 -38.88
C ALA A 185 13.84 -41.33 -40.40
N GLU A 186 14.90 -41.70 -41.13
CA GLU A 186 14.77 -42.20 -42.50
C GLU A 186 16.01 -43.03 -42.87
N HIS A 187 15.85 -44.35 -42.97
CA HIS A 187 16.41 -45.24 -44.02
C HIS A 187 16.06 -46.69 -43.69
N GLU A 188 14.80 -47.08 -43.89
CA GLU A 188 14.49 -48.48 -44.25
C GLU A 188 14.11 -48.45 -45.74
N GLU A 189 15.08 -48.83 -46.57
CA GLU A 189 14.95 -48.87 -48.03
C GLU A 189 13.84 -49.85 -48.44
N VAL A 190 12.76 -49.33 -49.01
CA VAL A 190 11.77 -50.14 -49.73
C VAL A 190 12.29 -50.32 -51.16
N GLU A 191 12.98 -51.42 -51.43
CA GLU A 191 13.29 -51.81 -52.81
C GLU A 191 11.99 -52.21 -53.57
N PRO A 192 11.80 -51.76 -54.83
CA PRO A 192 10.61 -52.07 -55.60
C PRO A 192 10.68 -53.46 -56.24
N ALA A 193 9.54 -54.15 -56.21
CA ALA A 193 9.29 -55.44 -56.86
C ALA A 193 9.51 -55.43 -58.38
N PRO A 194 9.71 -56.63 -58.97
CA PRO A 194 9.10 -56.93 -60.26
C PRO A 194 8.25 -58.21 -60.24
N ALA A 195 7.25 -58.22 -61.13
CA ALA A 195 6.22 -59.23 -61.30
C ALA A 195 6.60 -60.38 -62.28
N ALA A 196 5.71 -61.40 -62.32
CA ALA A 196 5.62 -62.59 -63.20
C ALA A 196 6.36 -63.85 -62.66
N GLU A 197 5.84 -65.09 -62.71
CA GLU A 197 4.95 -65.72 -63.70
C GLU A 197 4.34 -67.05 -63.16
N GLU A 198 3.31 -67.51 -63.86
CA GLU A 198 2.39 -68.65 -63.66
C GLU A 198 3.04 -70.05 -63.77
N LYS A 199 2.68 -70.98 -62.86
CA LYS A 199 2.19 -72.34 -63.18
C LYS A 199 1.68 -73.11 -61.96
#